data_AF-A0A0B0PIK9-F1
#
_entry.id   AF-A0A0B0PIK9-F1
#
_cell.length_a   1.000
_cell.length_b   1.000
_cell.length_c   1.000
_cell.angle_alpha   90.00
_cell.angle_beta   90.00
_cell.angle_gamma   90.00
#
_symmetry.space_group_name_H-M   'P 1'
#
loop_
_entity.id
_entity.type
_entity.pdbx_description
1 polymer ?
#
loop_
_entity_poly.entity_id
_entity_poly.type
_entity_poly.pdbx_seq_one_letter_code
_entity_poly.pdbx_strand_id
1 'polypeptide(L)'
;MTIKAAEIMEKLKDKMAEYEAIASSDSSVNLDDIYNRIITEVLGLERYAQAEVQMLRDQMAQMQVSTVEQIAQLKVEVASREVEA
;
A
#
# COMPACT_ATOMS: atom_id res chain seq x y z
N MET A 1 -17.28 -8.06 -8.40
CA MET A 1 -16.62 -6.74 -8.41
C MET A 1 -16.15 -6.44 -6.99
N THR A 2 -14.87 -6.13 -6.78
CA THR A 2 -14.35 -5.76 -5.44
C THR A 2 -14.48 -4.25 -5.23
N ILE A 3 -14.59 -3.80 -3.97
CA ILE A 3 -14.68 -2.36 -3.63
C ILE A 3 -13.45 -1.62 -4.16
N LYS A 4 -12.24 -2.18 -3.97
CA LYS A 4 -11.00 -1.60 -4.52
C LYS A 4 -11.00 -1.45 -6.04
N ALA A 5 -11.51 -2.46 -6.77
CA ALA A 5 -11.61 -2.34 -8.23
C ALA A 5 -12.60 -1.24 -8.63
N ALA A 6 -13.69 -1.06 -7.88
CA ALA A 6 -14.63 0.03 -8.10
C ALA A 6 -13.99 1.40 -7.89
N GLU A 7 -13.26 1.59 -6.79
CA GLU A 7 -12.53 2.83 -6.48
C GLU A 7 -11.45 3.14 -7.52
N ILE A 8 -10.71 2.13 -7.97
CA ILE A 8 -9.68 2.30 -9.02
C ILE A 8 -10.34 2.70 -10.35
N MET A 9 -11.47 2.09 -10.71
CA MET A 9 -12.22 2.47 -11.91
C MET A 9 -12.74 3.91 -11.85
N GLU A 10 -13.23 4.34 -10.68
CA GLU A 10 -13.65 5.73 -10.47
C GLU A 10 -12.49 6.71 -10.64
N LYS A 11 -11.35 6.44 -9.98
CA LYS A 11 -10.12 7.25 -10.13
C LYS A 11 -9.62 7.32 -11.57
N LEU A 12 -9.66 6.20 -12.30
CA LEU A 12 -9.29 6.17 -13.72
C LEU A 12 -10.22 7.06 -14.56
N LYS A 13 -11.53 7.01 -14.30
CA LYS A 13 -12.52 7.82 -15.01
C LYS A 13 -12.34 9.32 -14.75
N ASP A 14 -12.08 9.71 -13.50
CA ASP A 14 -11.84 11.11 -13.12
C ASP A 14 -10.56 11.63 -13.77
N LYS A 15 -9.46 10.85 -13.71
CA LYS A 15 -8.18 11.23 -14.32
C LYS A 15 -8.29 11.34 -15.84
N MET A 16 -9.05 10.46 -16.47
CA MET A 16 -9.32 10.50 -17.90
C MET A 16 -10.03 11.79 -18.31
N ALA A 17 -11.04 12.22 -17.57
CA ALA A 17 -11.74 13.49 -17.84
C ALA A 17 -10.80 14.70 -17.71
N GLU A 18 -9.87 14.69 -16.74
CA GLU A 18 -8.85 15.74 -16.55
C GLU A 18 -7.93 15.86 -17.77
N TYR A 19 -7.39 14.73 -18.25
CA TYR A 19 -6.49 14.74 -19.41
C TYR A 19 -7.21 14.97 -20.74
N GLU A 20 -8.46 14.53 -20.91
CA GLU A 20 -9.26 14.81 -22.10
C GLU A 20 -9.53 16.32 -22.25
N ALA A 21 -9.78 17.01 -21.13
CA ALA A 21 -9.90 18.46 -21.12
C ALA A 21 -8.60 19.16 -21.55
N ILE A 22 -7.44 18.63 -21.14
CA ILE A 22 -6.13 19.15 -21.55
C ILE A 22 -5.88 18.90 -23.04
N ALA A 23 -6.12 17.69 -23.55
CA ALA A 23 -5.95 17.35 -24.96
C ALA A 23 -6.88 18.15 -25.88
N SER A 24 -8.08 18.48 -25.40
CA SER A 24 -9.01 19.37 -26.10
C SER A 24 -8.43 20.78 -26.30
N SER A 25 -7.62 21.26 -25.35
CA SER A 25 -6.92 22.55 -25.45
C SER A 25 -5.58 22.48 -26.21
N ASP A 26 -4.92 21.32 -26.18
CA ASP A 26 -3.64 21.07 -26.84
C ASP A 26 -3.78 19.91 -27.84
N SER A 27 -4.15 20.27 -29.07
CA SER A 27 -4.39 19.32 -30.17
C SER A 27 -3.17 18.49 -30.59
N SER A 28 -1.98 18.77 -30.02
CA SER A 28 -0.77 17.98 -30.25
C SER A 28 -0.72 16.70 -29.40
N VAL A 29 -1.61 16.58 -28.40
CA VAL A 29 -1.62 15.44 -27.48
C VAL A 29 -2.50 14.30 -28.01
N ASN A 30 -1.90 13.12 -28.18
CA ASN A 30 -2.60 11.91 -28.60
C ASN A 30 -3.39 11.29 -27.44
N LEU A 31 -4.68 11.01 -27.65
CA LEU A 31 -5.56 10.40 -26.66
C LEU A 31 -5.11 8.99 -26.27
N ASP A 32 -4.64 8.16 -27.21
CA ASP A 32 -4.21 6.80 -26.90
C ASP A 32 -2.98 6.78 -25.97
N ASP A 33 -2.08 7.75 -26.14
CA ASP A 33 -0.91 7.93 -25.27
C ASP A 33 -1.32 8.40 -23.87
N ILE A 34 -2.39 9.22 -23.77
CA ILE A 34 -3.00 9.63 -22.51
C ILE A 34 -3.57 8.41 -21.76
N TYR A 35 -4.34 7.55 -22.44
CA TYR A 35 -4.94 6.37 -21.81
C TYR A 35 -3.87 5.45 -21.20
N ASN A 36 -2.83 5.13 -21.96
CA ASN A 36 -1.73 4.30 -21.51
C ASN A 36 -0.98 4.92 -20.32
N ARG A 37 -0.77 6.24 -20.37
CA ARG A 37 -0.13 6.99 -19.29
C ARG A 37 -0.97 6.98 -18.01
N ILE A 38 -2.26 7.26 -18.09
CA ILE A 38 -3.18 7.27 -16.93
C ILE A 38 -3.24 5.90 -16.26
N ILE A 39 -3.37 4.83 -17.06
CA ILE A 39 -3.38 3.45 -16.54
C ILE A 39 -2.07 3.17 -15.80
N THR A 40 -0.94 3.59 -16.36
CA THR A 40 0.38 3.39 -15.74
C THR A 40 0.54 4.20 -14.45
N GLU A 41 0.11 5.46 -14.43
CA GLU A 41 0.16 6.32 -13.25
C GLU A 41 -0.73 5.79 -12.13
N VAL A 42 -2.03 5.58 -12.39
CA VAL A 42 -3.00 5.17 -11.37
C VAL A 42 -2.70 3.77 -10.85
N LEU A 43 -2.50 2.78 -11.73
CA LEU A 43 -2.20 1.42 -11.29
C LEU A 43 -0.78 1.29 -10.74
N GLY A 44 0.17 2.07 -11.24
CA GLY A 44 1.54 2.11 -10.74
C GLY A 44 1.60 2.62 -9.30
N LEU A 45 0.91 3.72 -9.01
CA LEU A 45 0.82 4.29 -7.67
C LEU A 45 0.07 3.35 -6.70
N GLU A 46 -1.02 2.72 -7.15
CA GLU A 46 -1.76 1.76 -6.32
C GLU A 46 -0.89 0.55 -5.94
N ARG A 47 -0.11 0.01 -6.89
CA ARG A 47 0.83 -1.09 -6.62
C ARG A 47 1.92 -0.67 -5.63
N TYR A 48 2.47 0.54 -5.80
CA TYR A 48 3.49 1.06 -4.89
C TYR A 48 2.94 1.20 -3.47
N ALA A 49 1.78 1.82 -3.31
CA ALA A 49 1.12 1.98 -2.02
C ALA A 49 0.80 0.63 -1.37
N GLN A 50 0.35 -0.35 -2.15
CA GLN A 50 0.09 -1.70 -1.65
C GLN A 50 1.38 -2.39 -1.16
N ALA A 51 2.49 -2.23 -1.89
CA ALA A 51 3.78 -2.79 -1.48
C ALA A 51 4.29 -2.16 -0.19
N GLU A 52 4.17 -0.84 -0.04
CA GLU A 52 4.55 -0.12 1.18
C GLU A 52 3.71 -0.56 2.39
N VAL A 53 2.39 -0.68 2.22
CA VAL A 53 1.50 -1.20 3.28
C VAL A 53 1.86 -2.64 3.65
N GLN A 54 2.22 -3.48 2.70
CA GLN A 54 2.62 -4.86 2.98
C GLN A 54 3.94 -4.90 3.77
N MET A 55 4.93 -4.11 3.36
CA MET A 55 6.21 -4.01 4.08
C MET A 55 6.00 -3.55 5.53
N LEU A 56 5.14 -2.55 5.76
CA LEU A 56 4.80 -2.11 7.11
C LEU A 56 4.11 -3.20 7.93
N ARG A 57 3.22 -4.00 7.33
CA ARG A 57 2.59 -5.15 7.99
C ARG A 57 3.62 -6.19 8.41
N ASP A 58 4.56 -6.50 7.54
CA ASP A 58 5.60 -7.49 7.80
C ASP A 58 6.52 -7.03 8.94
N GLN A 59 6.89 -5.74 8.95
CA GLN A 59 7.64 -5.13 10.05
C GLN A 59 6.87 -5.18 11.38
N MET A 60 5.59 -4.82 11.38
CA MET A 60 4.76 -4.91 12.59
C MET A 60 4.65 -6.35 13.10
N ALA A 61 4.48 -7.33 12.22
CA ALA A 61 4.45 -8.74 12.59
C ALA A 61 5.78 -9.18 13.22
N GLN A 62 6.92 -8.75 12.65
CA GLN A 62 8.23 -9.03 13.22
C GLN A 62 8.40 -8.42 14.62
N MET A 63 7.99 -7.16 14.81
CA MET A 63 8.02 -6.52 16.12
C MET A 63 7.10 -7.21 17.14
N GLN A 64 5.94 -7.69 16.71
CA GLN A 64 5.04 -8.45 17.58
C GLN A 64 5.70 -9.76 18.04
N VAL A 65 6.32 -10.51 17.12
CA VAL A 65 7.02 -11.75 17.44
C VAL A 65 8.16 -11.50 18.43
N SER A 66 9.02 -10.50 18.18
CA SER A 66 10.14 -10.20 19.07
C SER A 66 9.69 -9.73 20.45
N THR A 67 8.58 -8.97 20.53
CA THR A 67 8.00 -8.55 21.81
C THR A 67 7.47 -9.73 22.61
N VAL A 68 6.75 -10.65 21.96
CA VAL A 68 6.21 -11.84 22.62
C VAL A 68 7.34 -12.74 23.13
N GLU A 69 8.40 -12.90 22.34
CA GLU A 69 9.58 -13.69 22.74
C GLU A 69 10.29 -13.07 23.94
N GLN A 70 10.53 -11.75 23.95
CA GLN A 70 11.11 -11.05 25.10
C GLN A 70 10.26 -11.19 26.36
N ILE A 71 8.93 -11.09 26.26
CA ILE A 71 8.02 -11.30 27.39
C ILE A 71 8.15 -12.73 27.93
N ALA A 72 8.26 -13.74 27.06
CA ALA A 72 8.43 -15.12 27.47
C ALA A 72 9.77 -15.34 28.20
N GLN A 73 10.87 -14.78 27.69
CA GLN A 73 12.18 -14.84 28.33
C GLN A 73 12.18 -14.18 29.71
N LEU A 74 11.59 -12.99 29.83
CA LEU A 74 11.47 -12.28 31.12
C LEU A 74 10.67 -13.10 32.14
N LYS A 75 9.59 -13.78 31.72
CA LYS A 75 8.82 -14.65 32.62
C LYS A 75 9.64 -15.83 33.14
N VAL A 76 10.46 -16.44 32.28
CA VAL A 76 11.36 -17.54 32.68
C VAL A 76 12.44 -17.03 33.64
N GLU A 77 13.08 -15.91 33.33
CA GLU A 77 14.10 -15.28 34.18
C GLU A 77 13.56 -14.93 35.58
N VAL A 78 12.35 -14.33 35.64
CA VAL A 78 11.69 -14.01 36.91
C VAL A 78 11.39 -15.26 37.71
N ALA A 79 10.85 -16.32 37.08
CA ALA A 79 10.56 -17.58 37.75
C ALA A 79 11.81 -18.26 38.31
N SER A 80 12.93 -18.22 37.58
CA SER A 80 14.21 -18.76 38.07
C SER A 80 14.73 -18.01 39.29
N ARG A 81 14.61 -16.68 39.31
CA ARG A 81 15.04 -15.84 40.44
C ARG A 81 14.18 -16.01 41.70
N GLU A 82 12.89 -16.32 41.55
CA GLU A 82 12.00 -16.62 42.68
C GLU A 82 12.29 -17.98 43.33
N VAL A 83 12.83 -18.95 42.58
CA VAL A 83 13.18 -20.30 43.10
C VAL A 83 14.53 -20.30 43.83
N GLU A 84 15.42 -19.36 43.52
CA GLU A 84 16.73 -19.21 44.16
C GLU A 84 16.71 -18.40 45.48
N ALA A 85 15.59 -17.77 45.83
CA ALA A 85 15.40 -16.94 47.03
C ALA A 85 14.73 -17.69 48.19
#